data_AF-A0A7X2LNT3-F1
#
_entry.id   AF-A0A7X2LNT3-F1
#
_cell.length_a   1.000
_cell.length_b   1.000
_cell.length_c   1.000
_cell.angle_alpha   90.00
_cell.angle_beta   90.00
_cell.angle_gamma   90.00
#
_symmetry.space_group_name_H-M   'P 1'
#
loop_
_entity.id
_entity.type
_entity.pdbx_description
1 polymer ?
#
loop_
_entity_poly.entity_id
_entity_poly.type
_entity_poly.pdbx_seq_one_letter_code
_entity_poly.pdbx_strand_id
1 'polypeptide(L)'
;MSGSEPTRLVGTRWDEAGNDVAQSVLTGENMKVRALCLTTPEVVVPLLFVPGIMGTRLKVSARDQGPAWLPPENTWETLTLALAHLGRTAADRQRLLNPETTEVDEDGPAFPDDTSKTLLSLAPGKTDAERIKWRGWGQLHADSYLGILSLLETSMAMIFDPASQGTRLTSHWKELVMGRQDAAKLGALKPFVAISEEHLREAAEVLYPVHAVGYNWLQSNRVSAQRLADEIERITAYYRSNGKRCEGVILITHSMGGLVARACAQLPGMAERILGVIHGVMPAIGAPATYKRIRAGFEGMAQVVLGRDAADCTAVMANAPGPLELLPTAQYKTWTNQGERHWLRASYRAIGQRGMPEEMDSFLGEEDPYAQIYLNNTSDWWKLVREDLIDPAGREDRERAEREGKVPVRTTEETSDFDRYRKRMEVAQLFHQQIKDSYHPNTYAYYAADPQQLAWNEINWKCNRVVSGDPMKARLEADDLNGALTLSFDQYYSHNQFFILQSGTGPGDGTVPAESGQAPQPHVVQLFKHEGKLKSHESYDHQFSFNAKVAQASTLYSIIRIVNTSGILKILPG
;
A
#
# COMPACT_ATOMS: atom_id res chain seq x y z
N MET A 1 -15.97 -36.03 28.29
CA MET A 1 -15.02 -35.16 27.59
C MET A 1 -14.17 -34.49 28.66
N SER A 2 -12.95 -34.95 28.93
CA SER A 2 -12.06 -34.21 29.82
C SER A 2 -11.66 -32.92 29.11
N GLY A 3 -12.03 -31.76 29.68
CA GLY A 3 -11.50 -30.49 29.21
C GLY A 3 -9.98 -30.54 29.26
N SER A 4 -9.32 -29.99 28.24
CA SER A 4 -7.87 -29.84 28.26
C SER A 4 -7.46 -29.03 29.49
N GLU A 5 -6.38 -29.45 30.15
CA GLU A 5 -5.84 -28.70 31.28
C GLU A 5 -5.41 -27.29 30.80
N PRO A 6 -5.68 -26.22 31.58
CA PRO A 6 -5.31 -24.87 31.18
C PRO A 6 -3.80 -24.73 31.09
N THR A 7 -3.33 -24.11 30.00
CA THR A 7 -1.92 -23.81 29.76
C THR A 7 -1.68 -22.32 29.61
N ARG A 8 -0.44 -21.88 29.87
CA ARG A 8 0.06 -20.54 29.56
C ARG A 8 1.26 -20.64 28.64
N LEU A 9 1.26 -19.88 27.54
CA LEU A 9 2.38 -19.84 26.62
C LEU A 9 3.63 -19.26 27.32
N VAL A 10 4.79 -19.84 27.04
CA VAL A 10 6.09 -19.37 27.54
C VAL A 10 6.98 -19.02 26.35
N GLY A 11 7.64 -17.86 26.46
CA GLY A 11 8.56 -17.37 25.45
C GLY A 11 9.72 -18.35 25.27
N THR A 12 9.95 -18.74 24.02
CA THR A 12 11.06 -19.61 23.62
C THR A 12 12.05 -18.78 22.80
N ARG A 13 13.33 -18.89 23.15
CA ARG A 13 14.47 -18.24 22.46
C ARG A 13 15.50 -19.30 22.05
N TRP A 14 16.50 -18.92 21.29
CA TRP A 14 17.65 -19.79 21.00
C TRP A 14 18.87 -19.42 21.85
N ASP A 15 19.62 -20.44 22.27
CA ASP A 15 20.98 -20.25 22.79
C ASP A 15 21.99 -20.06 21.64
N GLU A 16 23.27 -19.87 21.97
CA GLU A 16 24.35 -19.70 20.99
C GLU A 16 24.53 -20.92 20.05
N ALA A 17 24.00 -22.09 20.43
CA ALA A 17 24.03 -23.31 19.64
C ALA A 17 22.73 -23.56 18.85
N GLY A 18 21.74 -22.65 18.94
CA GLY A 18 20.46 -22.77 18.24
C GLY A 18 19.42 -23.64 18.94
N ASN A 19 19.67 -24.07 20.19
CA ASN A 19 18.74 -24.89 20.96
C ASN A 19 17.63 -24.05 21.57
N ASP A 20 16.44 -24.62 21.68
CA ASP A 20 15.29 -23.97 22.32
C ASP A 20 15.52 -23.79 23.83
N VAL A 21 15.40 -22.56 24.29
CA VAL A 21 15.46 -22.16 25.69
C VAL A 21 14.16 -21.46 26.06
N ALA A 22 13.39 -22.07 26.96
CA ALA A 22 12.22 -21.45 27.58
C ALA A 22 12.57 -21.00 29.00
N GLN A 23 12.17 -19.78 29.36
CA GLN A 23 12.36 -19.26 30.71
C GLN A 23 11.00 -19.08 31.40
N SER A 24 10.85 -19.69 32.57
CA SER A 24 9.63 -19.65 33.37
C SER A 24 9.95 -19.24 34.81
N VAL A 25 8.96 -18.70 35.52
CA VAL A 25 9.10 -18.34 36.94
C VAL A 25 8.49 -19.42 37.83
N LEU A 26 9.03 -19.58 39.05
CA LEU A 26 8.41 -20.39 40.08
C LEU A 26 7.06 -19.77 40.46
N THR A 27 6.00 -20.57 40.45
CA THR A 27 4.66 -20.14 40.84
C THR A 27 4.26 -20.77 42.16
N GLY A 28 3.40 -20.09 42.94
CA GLY A 28 2.82 -20.68 44.15
C GLY A 28 2.04 -21.96 43.86
N GLU A 29 1.89 -22.82 44.86
CA GLU A 29 1.24 -24.13 44.72
C GLU A 29 -0.22 -24.05 44.24
N ASN A 30 -0.86 -22.89 44.41
CA ASN A 30 -2.22 -22.59 43.95
C ASN A 30 -2.32 -22.33 42.44
N MET A 31 -1.22 -22.05 41.74
CA MET A 31 -1.21 -21.85 40.29
C MET A 31 -1.03 -23.20 39.58
N LYS A 32 -2.15 -23.79 39.13
CA LYS A 32 -2.16 -25.10 38.45
C LYS A 32 -2.02 -25.03 36.92
N VAL A 33 -1.91 -23.83 36.35
CA VAL A 33 -1.79 -23.63 34.90
C VAL A 33 -0.40 -24.09 34.43
N ARG A 34 -0.37 -25.03 33.48
CA ARG A 34 0.88 -25.60 32.96
C ARG A 34 1.57 -24.63 32.01
N ALA A 35 2.90 -24.62 32.02
CA ALA A 35 3.68 -23.91 31.01
C ALA A 35 3.60 -24.67 29.67
N LEU A 36 3.20 -23.98 28.61
CA LEU A 36 3.26 -24.44 27.23
C LEU A 36 4.52 -23.84 26.58
N CYS A 37 5.45 -24.71 26.23
CA CYS A 37 6.64 -24.36 25.46
C CYS A 37 6.47 -24.91 24.05
N LEU A 38 6.56 -24.04 23.05
CA LEU A 38 6.53 -24.46 21.64
C LEU A 38 7.96 -24.79 21.22
N THR A 39 8.16 -25.97 20.65
CA THR A 39 9.45 -26.34 20.04
C THR A 39 9.54 -25.69 18.66
N THR A 40 10.73 -25.23 18.28
CA THR A 40 10.92 -24.58 16.98
C THR A 40 11.31 -25.59 15.89
N PRO A 41 10.57 -25.65 14.77
CA PRO A 41 11.02 -26.39 13.60
C PRO A 41 12.40 -25.93 13.10
N GLU A 42 13.12 -26.83 12.44
CA GLU A 42 14.43 -26.51 11.85
C GLU A 42 14.32 -25.57 10.64
N VAL A 43 13.23 -25.69 9.88
CA VAL A 43 12.97 -24.89 8.68
C VAL A 43 12.23 -23.63 9.09
N VAL A 44 12.74 -22.49 8.64
CA VAL A 44 12.19 -21.16 8.93
C VAL A 44 11.84 -20.48 7.60
N VAL A 45 10.60 -20.01 7.50
CA VAL A 45 10.09 -19.21 6.38
C VAL A 45 9.55 -17.90 6.93
N PRO A 46 10.38 -16.84 6.99
CA PRO A 46 9.91 -15.54 7.44
C PRO A 46 8.77 -15.01 6.56
N LEU A 47 7.74 -14.45 7.19
CA LEU A 47 6.64 -13.75 6.54
C LEU A 47 6.94 -12.25 6.61
N LEU A 48 7.30 -11.63 5.49
CA LEU A 48 7.67 -10.21 5.45
C LEU A 48 6.49 -9.38 4.95
N PHE A 49 5.93 -8.56 5.84
CA PHE A 49 4.87 -7.62 5.53
C PHE A 49 5.45 -6.32 4.96
N VAL A 50 4.94 -5.89 3.80
CA VAL A 50 5.35 -4.64 3.12
C VAL A 50 4.13 -3.71 3.03
N PRO A 51 4.14 -2.54 3.69
CA PRO A 51 2.96 -1.67 3.82
C PRO A 51 2.64 -0.89 2.53
N GLY A 52 1.49 -0.20 2.55
CA GLY A 52 1.08 0.72 1.48
C GLY A 52 1.72 2.11 1.56
N ILE A 53 1.29 2.99 0.65
CA ILE A 53 1.60 4.43 0.71
C ILE A 53 1.14 5.00 2.05
N MET A 54 1.96 5.87 2.65
CA MET A 54 1.74 6.45 3.99
C MET A 54 1.61 5.43 5.14
N GLY A 55 1.84 4.14 4.86
CA GLY A 55 1.75 3.06 5.84
C GLY A 55 2.98 2.89 6.73
N THR A 56 4.06 3.61 6.42
CA THR A 56 5.32 3.62 7.18
C THR A 56 5.53 4.99 7.80
N ARG A 57 5.96 5.02 9.07
CA ARG A 57 6.37 6.23 9.79
C ARG A 57 7.66 6.79 9.21
N LEU A 58 7.74 8.12 9.07
CA LEU A 58 8.94 8.80 8.58
C LEU A 58 9.43 9.85 9.58
N LYS A 59 10.75 9.99 9.66
CA LYS A 59 11.44 11.07 10.36
C LYS A 59 12.38 11.81 9.41
N VAL A 60 12.78 13.02 9.79
CA VAL A 60 13.78 13.78 9.04
C VAL A 60 15.17 13.18 9.32
N SER A 61 15.96 12.91 8.27
CA SER A 61 17.23 12.17 8.36
C SER A 61 18.36 12.88 9.12
N ALA A 62 18.28 14.20 9.30
CA ALA A 62 19.23 14.91 10.15
C ALA A 62 18.94 14.58 11.62
N ARG A 63 19.97 14.14 12.36
CA ARG A 63 19.89 13.91 13.82
C ARG A 63 19.21 15.13 14.45
N ASP A 64 18.09 14.89 15.14
CA ASP A 64 17.33 15.85 15.97
C ASP A 64 16.18 16.65 15.32
N GLN A 65 15.72 16.34 14.10
CA GLN A 65 14.63 17.11 13.44
C GLN A 65 13.20 16.55 13.61
N GLY A 66 13.01 15.52 14.44
CA GLY A 66 11.67 15.05 14.82
C GLY A 66 10.89 14.33 13.69
N PRO A 67 9.59 14.06 13.92
CA PRO A 67 8.77 13.27 13.00
C PRO A 67 8.40 14.06 11.73
N ALA A 68 8.59 13.42 10.57
CA ALA A 68 8.10 13.92 9.28
C ALA A 68 6.68 13.43 9.02
N TRP A 69 6.41 12.17 9.34
CA TRP A 69 5.11 11.53 9.19
C TRP A 69 4.88 10.49 10.27
N LEU A 70 3.87 10.73 11.11
CA LEU A 70 3.34 9.75 12.06
C LEU A 70 1.86 9.54 11.74
N PRO A 71 1.46 8.35 11.26
CA PRO A 71 0.06 8.06 11.03
C PRO A 71 -0.65 7.98 12.39
N PRO A 72 -1.87 8.53 12.50
CA PRO A 72 -2.57 8.62 13.78
C PRO A 72 -3.11 7.24 14.18
N GLU A 73 -2.87 6.81 15.42
CA GLU A 73 -3.24 5.46 15.88
C GLU A 73 -4.65 5.38 16.50
N ASN A 74 -5.36 6.51 16.59
CA ASN A 74 -6.73 6.60 17.07
C ASN A 74 -7.37 7.96 16.69
N THR A 75 -8.66 8.11 16.96
CA THR A 75 -9.44 9.33 16.67
C THR A 75 -8.93 10.56 17.45
N TRP A 76 -8.35 10.39 18.64
CA TRP A 76 -7.78 11.49 19.41
C TRP A 76 -6.46 11.97 18.80
N GLU A 77 -5.58 11.05 18.44
CA GLU A 77 -4.34 11.35 17.73
C GLU A 77 -4.59 11.99 16.38
N THR A 78 -5.63 11.53 15.67
CA THR A 78 -6.17 12.15 14.46
C THR A 78 -6.49 13.63 14.67
N LEU A 79 -7.16 13.98 15.77
CA LEU A 79 -7.46 15.39 16.11
C LEU A 79 -6.19 16.15 16.48
N THR A 80 -5.25 15.56 17.22
CA THR A 80 -3.98 16.23 17.55
C THR A 80 -3.10 16.44 16.34
N LEU A 81 -3.07 15.50 15.40
CA LEU A 81 -2.37 15.60 14.13
C LEU A 81 -3.00 16.71 13.28
N ALA A 82 -4.34 16.74 13.22
CA ALA A 82 -5.07 17.81 12.54
C ALA A 82 -4.77 19.19 13.15
N LEU A 83 -4.64 19.30 14.47
CA LEU A 83 -4.24 20.54 15.16
C LEU A 83 -2.77 20.90 14.92
N ALA A 84 -1.85 19.93 14.96
CA ALA A 84 -0.42 20.15 14.72
C ALA A 84 -0.09 20.51 13.26
N HIS A 85 -0.94 20.07 12.33
CA HIS A 85 -0.87 20.42 10.91
C HIS A 85 -1.78 21.62 10.56
N LEU A 86 -2.56 22.14 11.52
CA LEU A 86 -3.42 23.30 11.33
C LEU A 86 -2.52 24.53 11.11
N GLY A 87 -2.64 25.16 9.94
CA GLY A 87 -1.85 26.33 9.57
C GLY A 87 -0.52 26.03 8.87
N ARG A 88 -0.14 24.76 8.67
CA ARG A 88 0.99 24.44 7.78
C ARG A 88 0.65 24.83 6.34
N THR A 89 1.59 25.48 5.68
CA THR A 89 1.46 25.89 4.27
C THR A 89 1.91 24.75 3.33
N ALA A 90 1.63 24.90 2.04
CA ALA A 90 2.16 24.00 1.01
C ALA A 90 3.70 23.95 1.03
N ALA A 91 4.36 25.08 1.30
CA ALA A 91 5.81 25.15 1.46
C ALA A 91 6.31 24.38 2.69
N ASP A 92 5.63 24.48 3.85
CA ASP A 92 5.98 23.72 5.05
C ASP A 92 5.86 22.21 4.80
N ARG A 93 4.79 21.78 4.11
CA ARG A 93 4.59 20.38 3.72
C ARG A 93 5.69 19.90 2.78
N GLN A 94 6.04 20.69 1.77
CA GLN A 94 7.11 20.36 0.83
C GLN A 94 8.49 20.22 1.51
N ARG A 95 8.83 21.12 2.45
CA ARG A 95 10.08 21.03 3.22
C ARG A 95 10.13 19.78 4.09
N LEU A 96 9.00 19.44 4.75
CA LEU A 96 8.94 18.32 5.67
C LEU A 96 8.90 16.96 4.97
N LEU A 97 8.09 16.83 3.92
CA LEU A 97 7.85 15.59 3.19
C LEU A 97 8.71 15.54 1.92
N ASN A 98 10.03 15.53 2.13
CA ASN A 98 11.01 15.47 1.05
C ASN A 98 11.68 14.08 1.00
N PRO A 99 11.68 13.38 -0.15
CA PRO A 99 12.27 12.04 -0.29
C PRO A 99 13.77 11.95 -0.01
N GLU A 100 14.52 13.06 -0.11
CA GLU A 100 15.98 13.09 0.07
C GLU A 100 16.38 13.34 1.53
N THR A 101 15.48 13.90 2.34
CA THR A 101 15.75 14.27 3.72
C THR A 101 14.85 13.53 4.72
N THR A 102 14.11 12.52 4.27
CA THR A 102 13.29 11.67 5.13
C THR A 102 13.73 10.22 5.07
N GLU A 103 13.56 9.52 6.18
CA GLU A 103 13.88 8.10 6.34
C GLU A 103 12.83 7.40 7.21
N VAL A 104 12.85 6.07 7.19
CA VAL A 104 11.97 5.26 8.03
C VAL A 104 12.24 5.54 9.50
N ASP A 105 11.18 5.79 10.26
CA ASP A 105 11.28 5.83 11.72
C ASP A 105 11.19 4.42 12.29
N GLU A 106 12.34 3.87 12.68
CA GLU A 106 12.46 2.53 13.26
C GLU A 106 12.21 2.51 14.79
N ASP A 107 11.99 3.66 15.41
CA ASP A 107 11.84 3.82 16.86
C ASP A 107 10.38 3.95 17.31
N GLY A 108 9.43 3.80 16.38
CA GLY A 108 8.00 3.88 16.68
C GLY A 108 7.50 2.75 17.60
N PRO A 109 6.54 3.01 18.51
CA PRO A 109 5.90 1.94 19.28
C PRO A 109 5.05 1.02 18.41
N ALA A 110 5.02 -0.27 18.77
CA ALA A 110 3.94 -1.19 18.40
C ALA A 110 3.45 -1.91 19.65
N PHE A 111 2.16 -2.29 19.66
CA PHE A 111 1.48 -2.81 20.85
C PHE A 111 0.90 -4.21 20.62
N PRO A 112 1.73 -5.22 20.30
CA PRO A 112 1.26 -6.59 20.09
C PRO A 112 0.47 -7.11 21.29
N ASP A 113 -0.47 -8.03 21.04
CA ASP A 113 -1.13 -8.77 22.11
C ASP A 113 -0.13 -9.66 22.88
N ASP A 114 -0.53 -10.16 24.06
CA ASP A 114 0.37 -10.90 24.94
C ASP A 114 0.86 -12.23 24.34
N THR A 115 0.06 -12.86 23.47
CA THR A 115 0.48 -14.07 22.76
C THR A 115 1.57 -13.72 21.76
N SER A 116 1.33 -12.69 20.93
CA SER A 116 2.30 -12.16 19.98
C SER A 116 3.59 -11.73 20.67
N LYS A 117 3.54 -10.98 21.78
CA LYS A 117 4.73 -10.63 22.60
C LYS A 117 5.53 -11.86 23.02
N THR A 118 4.84 -12.90 23.43
CA THR A 118 5.49 -14.15 23.86
C THR A 118 6.21 -14.83 22.69
N LEU A 119 5.57 -14.90 21.52
CA LEU A 119 6.13 -15.48 20.29
C LEU A 119 7.31 -14.67 19.73
N LEU A 120 7.31 -13.34 19.95
CA LEU A 120 8.42 -12.45 19.59
C LEU A 120 9.73 -12.77 20.34
N SER A 121 9.73 -13.65 21.35
CA SER A 121 10.94 -14.05 22.10
C SER A 121 12.04 -14.70 21.23
N LEU A 122 11.69 -15.15 20.02
CA LEU A 122 12.65 -15.66 19.03
C LEU A 122 13.47 -14.55 18.35
N ALA A 123 12.99 -13.30 18.41
CA ALA A 123 13.76 -12.15 17.95
C ALA A 123 14.90 -11.83 18.94
N PRO A 124 16.05 -11.33 18.46
CA PRO A 124 17.09 -10.84 19.32
C PRO A 124 16.60 -9.61 20.10
N GLY A 125 17.00 -9.52 21.36
CA GLY A 125 16.59 -8.43 22.26
C GLY A 125 16.30 -8.92 23.67
N LYS A 126 16.59 -8.08 24.66
CA LYS A 126 16.35 -8.34 26.08
C LYS A 126 14.94 -7.91 26.50
N THR A 127 14.39 -6.90 25.81
CA THR A 127 13.08 -6.33 26.07
C THR A 127 12.11 -6.55 24.90
N ASP A 128 10.81 -6.48 25.17
CA ASP A 128 9.79 -6.57 24.12
C ASP A 128 9.97 -5.47 23.08
N ALA A 129 10.32 -4.25 23.50
CA ALA A 129 10.56 -3.13 22.61
C ALA A 129 11.71 -3.39 21.61
N GLU A 130 12.83 -3.95 22.06
CA GLU A 130 13.95 -4.32 21.19
C GLU A 130 13.55 -5.40 20.17
N ARG A 131 12.76 -6.39 20.60
CA ARG A 131 12.29 -7.50 19.75
C ARG A 131 11.28 -7.01 18.70
N ILE A 132 10.34 -6.19 19.12
CA ILE A 132 9.35 -5.51 18.26
C ILE A 132 10.07 -4.66 17.21
N LYS A 133 11.05 -3.87 17.64
CA LYS A 133 11.88 -3.06 16.75
C LYS A 133 12.62 -3.92 15.73
N TRP A 134 13.23 -5.03 16.17
CA TRP A 134 13.97 -5.92 15.26
C TRP A 134 13.08 -6.62 14.22
N ARG A 135 11.84 -6.99 14.59
CA ARG A 135 10.82 -7.46 13.63
C ARG A 135 10.24 -6.34 12.77
N GLY A 136 10.55 -5.07 13.05
CA GLY A 136 10.13 -3.91 12.27
C GLY A 136 8.68 -3.47 12.49
N TRP A 137 7.94 -4.04 13.44
CA TRP A 137 6.50 -3.75 13.62
C TRP A 137 6.25 -2.28 14.01
N GLY A 138 7.21 -1.67 14.72
CA GLY A 138 7.17 -0.26 15.11
C GLY A 138 7.31 0.74 13.96
N GLN A 139 7.72 0.29 12.78
CA GLN A 139 7.87 1.14 11.58
C GLN A 139 6.52 1.52 10.96
N LEU A 140 5.46 0.78 11.27
CA LEU A 140 4.20 0.82 10.53
C LEU A 140 3.12 1.67 11.20
N HIS A 141 2.08 1.97 10.45
CA HIS A 141 0.79 2.42 10.98
C HIS A 141 0.10 1.28 11.73
N ALA A 142 0.05 1.35 13.06
CA ALA A 142 -0.36 0.20 13.87
C ALA A 142 -1.85 -0.12 13.70
N ASP A 143 -2.74 0.88 13.66
CA ASP A 143 -4.19 0.67 13.50
C ASP A 143 -4.55 -0.09 12.21
N SER A 144 -3.77 0.10 11.14
CA SER A 144 -3.99 -0.60 9.87
C SER A 144 -3.34 -1.99 9.79
N TYR A 145 -2.20 -2.18 10.44
CA TYR A 145 -1.35 -3.36 10.15
C TYR A 145 -1.09 -4.26 11.35
N LEU A 146 -1.14 -3.75 12.58
CA LEU A 146 -0.84 -4.57 13.75
C LEU A 146 -1.81 -5.75 13.89
N GLY A 147 -3.08 -5.56 13.52
CA GLY A 147 -4.08 -6.64 13.52
C GLY A 147 -3.68 -7.82 12.64
N ILE A 148 -3.22 -7.58 11.41
CA ILE A 148 -2.78 -8.66 10.50
C ILE A 148 -1.43 -9.24 10.93
N LEU A 149 -0.50 -8.44 11.45
CA LEU A 149 0.79 -8.93 11.95
C LEU A 149 0.59 -9.91 13.12
N SER A 150 -0.20 -9.51 14.12
CA SER A 150 -0.56 -10.38 15.26
C SER A 150 -1.31 -11.63 14.84
N LEU A 151 -2.26 -11.46 13.90
CA LEU A 151 -3.01 -12.58 13.33
C LEU A 151 -2.08 -13.61 12.67
N LEU A 152 -1.12 -13.17 11.86
CA LEU A 152 -0.17 -14.04 11.18
C LEU A 152 0.77 -14.72 12.19
N GLU A 153 1.34 -13.97 13.14
CA GLU A 153 2.30 -14.51 14.12
C GLU A 153 1.62 -15.60 14.97
N THR A 154 0.40 -15.33 15.45
CA THR A 154 -0.35 -16.28 16.28
C THR A 154 -0.88 -17.48 15.49
N SER A 155 -1.47 -17.26 14.33
CA SER A 155 -2.11 -18.33 13.55
C SER A 155 -1.10 -19.28 12.93
N MET A 156 0.03 -18.76 12.45
CA MET A 156 1.07 -19.59 11.85
C MET A 156 1.93 -20.31 12.91
N ALA A 157 2.09 -19.74 14.11
CA ALA A 157 2.73 -20.45 15.23
C ALA A 157 1.85 -21.57 15.81
N MET A 158 0.53 -21.46 15.68
CA MET A 158 -0.44 -22.41 16.25
C MET A 158 -1.50 -22.82 15.22
N ILE A 159 -1.06 -23.58 14.21
CA ILE A 159 -1.97 -24.19 13.23
C ILE A 159 -2.89 -25.21 13.92
N PHE A 160 -2.30 -26.06 14.74
CA PHE A 160 -3.01 -27.01 15.59
C PHE A 160 -3.02 -26.52 17.04
N ASP A 161 -4.09 -26.86 17.75
CA ASP A 161 -4.26 -26.57 19.17
C ASP A 161 -3.17 -27.31 19.98
N PRO A 162 -2.25 -26.60 20.64
CA PRO A 162 -1.20 -27.22 21.43
C PRO A 162 -1.74 -28.07 22.59
N ALA A 163 -2.91 -27.70 23.15
CA ALA A 163 -3.55 -28.46 24.22
C ALA A 163 -4.09 -29.82 23.73
N SER A 164 -4.29 -29.95 22.42
CA SER A 164 -4.67 -31.21 21.77
C SER A 164 -3.48 -32.05 21.31
N GLN A 165 -2.25 -31.59 21.56
CA GLN A 165 -1.01 -32.21 21.06
C GLN A 165 -1.03 -32.42 19.54
N GLY A 166 -1.49 -31.42 18.77
CA GLY A 166 -1.46 -31.48 17.30
C GLY A 166 -2.60 -32.27 16.66
N THR A 167 -3.61 -32.72 17.43
CA THR A 167 -4.71 -33.54 16.91
C THR A 167 -5.90 -32.73 16.42
N ARG A 168 -6.04 -31.47 16.83
CA ARG A 168 -7.15 -30.59 16.43
C ARG A 168 -6.62 -29.28 15.88
N LEU A 169 -7.24 -28.79 14.81
CA LEU A 169 -7.01 -27.43 14.32
C LEU A 169 -7.47 -26.40 15.36
N THR A 170 -6.77 -25.28 15.45
CA THR A 170 -7.28 -24.14 16.21
C THR A 170 -8.58 -23.62 15.59
N SER A 171 -9.41 -22.96 16.41
CA SER A 171 -10.66 -22.33 15.92
C SER A 171 -10.38 -21.37 14.78
N HIS A 172 -9.24 -20.67 14.84
CA HIS A 172 -8.77 -19.77 13.81
C HIS A 172 -8.67 -20.46 12.45
N TRP A 173 -7.89 -21.54 12.32
CA TRP A 173 -7.77 -22.28 11.06
C TRP A 173 -9.06 -22.97 10.66
N LYS A 174 -9.80 -23.53 11.61
CA LYS A 174 -11.06 -24.22 11.33
C LYS A 174 -12.12 -23.28 10.77
N GLU A 175 -12.31 -22.11 11.36
CA GLU A 175 -13.40 -21.20 11.01
C GLU A 175 -13.01 -20.19 9.93
N LEU A 176 -11.82 -19.57 10.04
CA LEU A 176 -11.41 -18.52 9.12
C LEU A 176 -10.96 -19.11 7.79
N VAL A 177 -10.22 -20.22 7.81
CA VAL A 177 -9.66 -20.81 6.61
C VAL A 177 -10.53 -21.97 6.14
N MET A 178 -10.54 -23.10 6.86
CA MET A 178 -11.20 -24.34 6.43
C MET A 178 -12.70 -24.17 6.15
N GLY A 179 -13.43 -23.45 7.01
CA GLY A 179 -14.86 -23.17 6.84
C GLY A 179 -15.19 -22.24 5.66
N ARG A 180 -14.19 -21.56 5.11
CA ARG A 180 -14.32 -20.57 4.02
C ARG A 180 -13.69 -21.01 2.70
N GLN A 181 -13.04 -22.17 2.61
CA GLN A 181 -12.35 -22.65 1.39
C GLN A 181 -13.30 -23.09 0.29
N ASP A 182 -14.05 -22.15 -0.23
CA ASP A 182 -14.93 -22.28 -1.36
C ASP A 182 -14.58 -21.19 -2.36
N ALA A 183 -14.58 -21.54 -3.65
CA ALA A 183 -14.19 -20.64 -4.72
C ALA A 183 -15.05 -19.37 -4.72
N ALA A 184 -16.36 -19.50 -4.51
CA ALA A 184 -17.26 -18.37 -4.49
C ALA A 184 -17.12 -17.56 -3.19
N LYS A 185 -16.96 -18.19 -2.03
CA LYS A 185 -16.79 -17.48 -0.73
C LYS A 185 -15.51 -16.65 -0.65
N LEU A 186 -14.43 -17.08 -1.32
CA LEU A 186 -13.18 -16.34 -1.40
C LEU A 186 -13.07 -15.47 -2.65
N GLY A 187 -14.05 -15.53 -3.57
CA GLY A 187 -14.01 -14.77 -4.82
C GLY A 187 -12.90 -15.21 -5.79
N ALA A 188 -12.51 -16.49 -5.79
CA ALA A 188 -11.46 -17.02 -6.66
C ALA A 188 -11.82 -16.85 -8.15
N LEU A 189 -10.92 -16.24 -8.93
CA LEU A 189 -11.09 -16.02 -10.37
C LEU A 189 -10.42 -17.07 -11.25
N LYS A 190 -9.55 -17.90 -10.67
CA LYS A 190 -8.89 -19.04 -11.33
C LYS A 190 -9.32 -20.35 -10.68
N PRO A 191 -9.09 -21.52 -11.31
CA PRO A 191 -9.40 -22.82 -10.72
C PRO A 191 -8.94 -22.90 -9.26
N PHE A 192 -9.89 -23.08 -8.36
CA PHE A 192 -9.65 -23.09 -6.92
C PHE A 192 -9.35 -24.52 -6.45
N VAL A 193 -8.29 -24.68 -5.66
CA VAL A 193 -7.90 -25.97 -5.08
C VAL A 193 -7.85 -25.81 -3.56
N ALA A 194 -8.75 -26.47 -2.85
CA ALA A 194 -8.80 -26.41 -1.39
C ALA A 194 -7.53 -27.01 -0.75
N ILE A 195 -7.17 -26.55 0.45
CA ILE A 195 -6.12 -27.19 1.25
C ILE A 195 -6.75 -28.30 2.10
N SER A 196 -6.01 -29.38 2.32
CA SER A 196 -6.41 -30.47 3.22
C SER A 196 -5.86 -30.21 4.63
N GLU A 197 -6.26 -31.02 5.60
CA GLU A 197 -5.60 -31.02 6.90
C GLU A 197 -4.14 -31.50 6.80
N GLU A 198 -3.82 -32.40 5.86
CA GLU A 198 -2.45 -32.86 5.61
C GLU A 198 -1.55 -31.71 5.17
N HIS A 199 -2.03 -30.87 4.26
CA HIS A 199 -1.36 -29.63 3.86
C HIS A 199 -1.06 -28.70 5.06
N LEU A 200 -1.91 -28.71 6.09
CA LEU A 200 -1.70 -27.94 7.31
C LEU A 200 -0.71 -28.62 8.26
N ARG A 201 -0.69 -29.96 8.31
CA ARG A 201 0.32 -30.74 9.07
C ARG A 201 1.71 -30.48 8.52
N GLU A 202 1.89 -30.59 7.21
CA GLU A 202 3.14 -30.27 6.56
C GLU A 202 3.59 -28.83 6.84
N ALA A 203 2.66 -27.87 6.72
CA ALA A 203 2.97 -26.48 7.02
C ALA A 203 3.34 -26.24 8.49
N ALA A 204 2.86 -27.06 9.44
CA ALA A 204 3.19 -26.93 10.86
C ALA A 204 4.63 -27.36 11.20
N GLU A 205 5.32 -28.06 10.29
CA GLU A 205 6.73 -28.42 10.39
C GLU A 205 7.68 -27.27 9.97
N VAL A 206 7.16 -26.05 9.88
CA VAL A 206 7.90 -24.84 9.49
C VAL A 206 7.59 -23.71 10.46
N LEU A 207 8.61 -22.94 10.81
CA LEU A 207 8.49 -21.75 11.64
C LEU A 207 8.26 -20.50 10.78
N TYR A 208 7.26 -19.68 11.12
CA TYR A 208 6.87 -18.49 10.36
C TYR A 208 6.98 -17.20 11.17
N PRO A 209 8.21 -16.69 11.42
CA PRO A 209 8.36 -15.41 12.08
C PRO A 209 7.84 -14.29 11.17
N VAL A 210 6.92 -13.47 11.67
CA VAL A 210 6.38 -12.30 10.98
C VAL A 210 7.26 -11.07 11.20
N HIS A 211 7.71 -10.50 10.10
CA HIS A 211 8.47 -9.26 10.03
C HIS A 211 7.67 -8.20 9.28
N ALA A 212 8.00 -6.94 9.53
CA ALA A 212 7.50 -5.79 8.81
C ALA A 212 8.68 -5.02 8.23
N VAL A 213 8.58 -4.67 6.95
CA VAL A 213 9.61 -3.90 6.23
C VAL A 213 8.97 -2.60 5.76
N GLY A 214 9.03 -1.59 6.62
CA GLY A 214 8.67 -0.22 6.27
C GLY A 214 9.67 0.37 5.27
N TYR A 215 9.21 1.32 4.46
CA TYR A 215 10.02 2.04 3.48
C TYR A 215 9.63 3.51 3.40
N ASN A 216 10.54 4.34 2.89
CA ASN A 216 10.22 5.73 2.58
C ASN A 216 9.33 5.79 1.33
N TRP A 217 8.02 5.92 1.55
CA TRP A 217 7.01 5.94 0.49
C TRP A 217 7.03 7.21 -0.38
N LEU A 218 7.86 8.21 -0.06
CA LEU A 218 8.12 9.38 -0.92
C LEU A 218 9.15 9.07 -2.01
N GLN A 219 10.09 8.15 -1.74
CA GLN A 219 11.11 7.73 -2.70
C GLN A 219 10.50 6.83 -3.78
N SER A 220 11.22 6.65 -4.89
CA SER A 220 10.83 5.67 -5.90
C SER A 220 10.74 4.28 -5.26
N ASN A 221 9.72 3.50 -5.63
CA ASN A 221 9.58 2.12 -5.18
C ASN A 221 10.74 1.23 -5.67
N ARG A 222 11.55 1.67 -6.65
CA ARG A 222 12.83 1.02 -7.00
C ARG A 222 13.85 1.09 -5.85
N VAL A 223 13.93 2.21 -5.15
CA VAL A 223 14.79 2.39 -3.97
C VAL A 223 14.25 1.55 -2.81
N SER A 224 12.94 1.61 -2.58
CA SER A 224 12.26 0.79 -1.58
C SER A 224 12.44 -0.72 -1.84
N ALA A 225 12.51 -1.15 -3.10
CA ALA A 225 12.77 -2.53 -3.47
C ALA A 225 14.19 -2.98 -3.08
N GLN A 226 15.18 -2.10 -3.20
CA GLN A 226 16.53 -2.40 -2.72
C GLN A 226 16.57 -2.55 -1.20
N ARG A 227 15.91 -1.64 -0.46
CA ARG A 227 15.75 -1.78 1.01
C ARG A 227 15.09 -3.11 1.38
N LEU A 228 14.06 -3.52 0.66
CA LEU A 228 13.39 -4.80 0.90
C LEU A 228 14.33 -5.99 0.68
N ALA A 229 15.13 -5.97 -0.40
CA ALA A 229 16.14 -7.00 -0.65
C ALA A 229 17.20 -7.07 0.47
N ASP A 230 17.68 -5.91 0.94
CA ASP A 230 18.66 -5.84 2.04
C ASP A 230 18.07 -6.41 3.34
N GLU A 231 16.80 -6.13 3.64
CA GLU A 231 16.10 -6.68 4.80
C GLU A 231 15.85 -8.20 4.67
N ILE A 232 15.52 -8.71 3.48
CA ILE A 232 15.41 -10.16 3.24
C ILE A 232 16.73 -10.86 3.58
N GLU A 233 17.86 -10.33 3.12
CA GLU A 233 19.16 -10.92 3.41
C GLU A 233 19.54 -10.78 4.89
N ARG A 234 19.30 -9.62 5.51
CA ARG A 234 19.54 -9.41 6.95
C ARG A 234 18.76 -10.40 7.81
N ILE A 235 17.46 -10.59 7.51
CA ILE A 235 16.56 -11.45 8.27
C ILE A 235 16.93 -12.92 8.07
N THR A 236 17.12 -13.36 6.82
CA THR A 236 17.44 -14.77 6.54
C THR A 236 18.83 -15.14 7.06
N ALA A 237 19.81 -14.23 7.01
CA ALA A 237 21.14 -14.44 7.59
C ALA A 237 21.09 -14.66 9.11
N TYR A 238 20.25 -13.93 9.85
CA TYR A 238 20.08 -14.15 11.28
C TYR A 238 19.57 -15.56 11.60
N TYR A 239 18.56 -16.05 10.88
CA TYR A 239 18.05 -17.40 11.12
C TYR A 239 19.09 -18.47 10.78
N ARG A 240 19.82 -18.31 9.67
CA ARG A 240 20.94 -19.19 9.30
C ARG A 240 22.06 -19.18 10.35
N SER A 241 22.40 -18.03 10.92
CA SER A 241 23.44 -17.94 11.95
C SER A 241 23.05 -18.62 13.27
N ASN A 242 21.76 -18.85 13.51
CA ASN A 242 21.25 -19.61 14.67
C ASN A 242 21.04 -21.10 14.35
N GLY A 243 21.69 -21.63 13.31
CA GLY A 243 21.63 -23.04 12.94
C GLY A 243 20.32 -23.49 12.29
N LYS A 244 19.45 -22.54 11.88
CA LYS A 244 18.18 -22.85 11.21
C LYS A 244 18.32 -22.84 9.70
N ARG A 245 17.48 -23.62 9.02
CA ARG A 245 17.37 -23.63 7.54
C ARG A 245 16.42 -22.53 7.10
N CYS A 246 16.95 -21.47 6.48
CA CYS A 246 16.19 -20.31 6.05
C CYS A 246 16.64 -19.88 4.64
N GLU A 247 16.08 -20.54 3.63
CA GLU A 247 16.50 -20.35 2.22
C GLU A 247 15.75 -19.23 1.51
N GLY A 248 14.57 -18.86 1.99
CA GLY A 248 13.75 -17.80 1.41
C GLY A 248 12.66 -17.30 2.33
N VAL A 249 11.86 -16.38 1.82
CA VAL A 249 10.78 -15.66 2.53
C VAL A 249 9.47 -15.71 1.75
N ILE A 250 8.35 -15.44 2.42
CA ILE A 250 7.08 -15.12 1.76
C ILE A 250 6.81 -13.63 1.96
N LEU A 251 6.55 -12.91 0.88
CA LEU A 251 6.19 -11.51 0.93
C LEU A 251 4.67 -11.36 1.03
N ILE A 252 4.19 -10.51 1.94
CA ILE A 252 2.79 -10.15 2.09
C ILE A 252 2.72 -8.64 1.96
N THR A 253 1.98 -8.11 0.99
CA THR A 253 2.03 -6.69 0.67
C THR A 253 0.66 -6.05 0.78
N HIS A 254 0.62 -4.80 1.23
CA HIS A 254 -0.54 -3.94 1.15
C HIS A 254 -0.35 -2.85 0.09
N SER A 255 -1.36 -2.60 -0.76
CA SER A 255 -1.42 -1.43 -1.62
C SER A 255 -0.13 -1.26 -2.46
N MET A 256 0.50 -0.07 -2.41
CA MET A 256 1.74 0.27 -3.11
C MET A 256 2.94 -0.63 -2.74
N GLY A 257 2.92 -1.28 -1.56
CA GLY A 257 3.92 -2.28 -1.20
C GLY A 257 3.99 -3.45 -2.18
N GLY A 258 2.90 -3.71 -2.91
CA GLY A 258 2.90 -4.69 -4.00
C GLY A 258 3.79 -4.28 -5.18
N LEU A 259 3.91 -2.98 -5.46
CA LEU A 259 4.81 -2.46 -6.49
C LEU A 259 6.28 -2.61 -6.04
N VAL A 260 6.55 -2.36 -4.77
CA VAL A 260 7.87 -2.60 -4.14
C VAL A 260 8.27 -4.07 -4.29
N ALA A 261 7.39 -5.00 -3.92
CA ALA A 261 7.68 -6.43 -4.04
C ALA A 261 7.87 -6.90 -5.49
N ARG A 262 7.09 -6.37 -6.45
CA ARG A 262 7.26 -6.67 -7.88
C ARG A 262 8.62 -6.23 -8.41
N ALA A 263 9.12 -5.07 -7.96
CA ALA A 263 10.46 -4.60 -8.31
C ALA A 263 11.55 -5.39 -7.57
N CYS A 264 11.34 -5.72 -6.29
CA CYS A 264 12.29 -6.51 -5.49
C CYS A 264 12.52 -7.89 -6.11
N ALA A 265 11.46 -8.57 -6.57
CA ALA A 265 11.56 -9.88 -7.21
C ALA A 265 12.39 -9.89 -8.51
N GLN A 266 12.65 -8.72 -9.11
CA GLN A 266 13.49 -8.57 -10.30
C GLN A 266 14.96 -8.26 -9.97
N LEU A 267 15.29 -7.99 -8.71
CA LEU A 267 16.68 -7.76 -8.29
C LEU A 267 17.48 -9.06 -8.35
N PRO A 268 18.80 -9.00 -8.62
CA PRO A 268 19.64 -10.19 -8.75
C PRO A 268 19.51 -11.12 -7.54
N GLY A 269 19.15 -12.40 -7.78
CA GLY A 269 19.03 -13.44 -6.75
C GLY A 269 17.75 -13.37 -5.90
N MET A 270 16.92 -12.33 -6.04
CA MET A 270 15.72 -12.18 -5.20
C MET A 270 14.56 -13.06 -5.64
N ALA A 271 14.46 -13.39 -6.93
CA ALA A 271 13.45 -14.31 -7.43
C ALA A 271 13.56 -15.70 -6.78
N GLU A 272 14.78 -16.13 -6.45
CA GLU A 272 15.06 -17.40 -5.78
C GLU A 272 14.86 -17.32 -4.26
N ARG A 273 15.09 -16.14 -3.67
CA ARG A 273 14.90 -15.89 -2.23
C ARG A 273 13.44 -15.67 -1.85
N ILE A 274 12.58 -15.33 -2.79
CA ILE A 274 11.15 -15.13 -2.55
C ILE A 274 10.41 -16.41 -2.93
N LEU A 275 9.88 -17.14 -1.94
CA LEU A 275 9.12 -18.38 -2.18
C LEU A 275 7.77 -18.10 -2.85
N GLY A 276 7.20 -16.93 -2.54
CA GLY A 276 5.96 -16.44 -3.11
C GLY A 276 5.58 -15.07 -2.58
N VAL A 277 4.61 -14.46 -3.25
CA VAL A 277 4.13 -13.10 -2.93
C VAL A 277 2.61 -13.11 -2.80
N ILE A 278 2.09 -12.42 -1.80
CA ILE A 278 0.67 -12.22 -1.56
C ILE A 278 0.37 -10.73 -1.63
N HIS A 279 -0.33 -10.29 -2.67
CA HIS A 279 -0.72 -8.90 -2.85
C HIS A 279 -2.13 -8.63 -2.33
N GLY A 280 -2.28 -7.70 -1.39
CA GLY A 280 -3.57 -7.16 -0.97
C GLY A 280 -3.80 -5.77 -1.54
N VAL A 281 -4.95 -5.57 -2.20
CA VAL A 281 -5.45 -4.27 -2.72
C VAL A 281 -4.41 -3.46 -3.51
N MET A 282 -3.55 -4.13 -4.28
CA MET A 282 -2.47 -3.47 -5.02
C MET A 282 -3.02 -2.63 -6.19
N PRO A 283 -2.63 -1.34 -6.32
CA PRO A 283 -2.90 -0.53 -7.52
C PRO A 283 -1.98 -0.93 -8.67
N ALA A 284 -2.18 -2.14 -9.21
CA ALA A 284 -1.21 -2.81 -10.07
C ALA A 284 -0.81 -2.05 -11.33
N ILE A 285 -1.71 -1.21 -11.86
CA ILE A 285 -1.51 -0.35 -13.04
C ILE A 285 -1.86 1.11 -12.74
N GLY A 286 -1.74 1.53 -11.47
CA GLY A 286 -2.06 2.89 -11.00
C GLY A 286 -3.54 3.11 -10.73
N ALA A 287 -3.90 4.30 -10.26
CA ALA A 287 -5.28 4.69 -9.95
C ALA A 287 -5.56 6.15 -10.34
N PRO A 288 -6.66 6.45 -11.07
CA PRO A 288 -7.04 7.82 -11.40
C PRO A 288 -7.25 8.73 -10.18
N ALA A 289 -7.56 8.16 -9.01
CA ALA A 289 -7.59 8.88 -7.74
C ALA A 289 -6.33 9.73 -7.49
N THR A 290 -5.15 9.30 -7.96
CA THR A 290 -3.90 10.07 -7.84
C THR A 290 -3.96 11.38 -8.62
N TYR A 291 -4.54 11.40 -9.83
CA TYR A 291 -4.80 12.63 -10.58
C TYR A 291 -5.76 13.54 -9.79
N LYS A 292 -6.86 12.97 -9.28
CA LYS A 292 -7.83 13.72 -8.46
C LYS A 292 -7.15 14.39 -7.28
N ARG A 293 -6.27 13.68 -6.58
CA ARG A 293 -5.60 14.16 -5.38
C ARG A 293 -4.62 15.29 -5.66
N ILE A 294 -3.88 15.21 -6.77
CA ILE A 294 -3.01 16.29 -7.22
C ILE A 294 -3.81 17.52 -7.66
N ARG A 295 -4.98 17.33 -8.30
CA ARG A 295 -5.81 18.43 -8.84
C ARG A 295 -6.83 19.04 -7.88
N ALA A 296 -7.19 18.35 -6.81
CA ALA A 296 -8.31 18.73 -5.94
C ALA A 296 -8.19 18.20 -4.51
N GLY A 297 -6.98 17.89 -4.03
CA GLY A 297 -6.76 17.48 -2.65
C GLY A 297 -7.16 16.04 -2.31
N PHE A 298 -6.78 15.58 -1.12
CA PHE A 298 -7.23 14.30 -0.56
C PHE A 298 -8.55 14.44 0.21
N GLU A 299 -9.28 13.33 0.33
CA GLU A 299 -10.35 13.15 1.29
C GLU A 299 -9.83 12.54 2.61
N GLY A 300 -10.63 12.66 3.68
CA GLY A 300 -10.41 11.92 4.92
C GLY A 300 -9.10 12.29 5.61
N MET A 301 -8.35 11.30 6.12
CA MET A 301 -7.16 11.55 6.94
C MET A 301 -5.94 12.01 6.15
N ALA A 302 -5.80 11.57 4.90
CA ALA A 302 -4.68 11.98 4.06
C ALA A 302 -4.70 13.50 3.76
N GLN A 303 -5.88 14.15 3.84
CA GLN A 303 -6.02 15.61 3.64
C GLN A 303 -5.22 16.43 4.67
N VAL A 304 -5.07 15.92 5.89
CA VAL A 304 -4.34 16.59 6.99
C VAL A 304 -2.84 16.68 6.65
N VAL A 305 -2.36 15.77 5.81
CA VAL A 305 -0.95 15.43 5.68
C VAL A 305 -0.43 15.87 4.32
N LEU A 306 -1.03 15.34 3.26
CA LEU A 306 -0.64 15.59 1.89
C LEU A 306 -1.36 16.79 1.28
N GLY A 307 -2.49 17.21 1.87
CA GLY A 307 -3.17 18.42 1.42
C GLY A 307 -4.65 18.26 1.19
N ARG A 308 -5.38 19.35 1.43
CA ARG A 308 -6.82 19.44 1.18
C ARG A 308 -7.16 19.96 -0.21
N ASP A 309 -6.18 20.51 -0.93
CA ASP A 309 -6.33 21.14 -2.24
C ASP A 309 -5.10 20.86 -3.13
N ALA A 310 -5.15 21.34 -4.38
CA ALA A 310 -4.11 21.09 -5.37
C ALA A 310 -2.77 21.74 -5.01
N ALA A 311 -2.77 22.88 -4.30
CA ALA A 311 -1.53 23.57 -3.94
C ALA A 311 -0.73 22.74 -2.93
N ASP A 312 -1.40 22.26 -1.88
CA ASP A 312 -0.77 21.40 -0.89
C ASP A 312 -0.27 20.08 -1.50
N CYS A 313 -1.13 19.40 -2.27
CA CYS A 313 -0.81 18.10 -2.83
C CYS A 313 0.30 18.17 -3.87
N THR A 314 0.26 19.15 -4.78
CA THR A 314 1.26 19.30 -5.84
C THR A 314 2.64 19.58 -5.22
N ALA A 315 2.70 20.43 -4.19
CA ALA A 315 3.96 20.78 -3.53
C ALA A 315 4.72 19.56 -2.99
N VAL A 316 4.02 18.53 -2.53
CA VAL A 316 4.65 17.27 -2.07
C VAL A 316 4.77 16.26 -3.20
N MET A 317 3.65 15.91 -3.85
CA MET A 317 3.58 14.77 -4.78
C MET A 317 4.38 15.02 -6.06
N ALA A 318 4.43 16.25 -6.58
CA ALA A 318 5.24 16.55 -7.77
C ALA A 318 6.76 16.40 -7.51
N ASN A 319 7.18 16.48 -6.25
CA ASN A 319 8.58 16.38 -5.86
C ASN A 319 8.98 14.97 -5.38
N ALA A 320 8.04 14.03 -5.32
CA ALA A 320 8.22 12.70 -4.75
C ALA A 320 7.87 11.60 -5.78
N PRO A 321 8.84 10.79 -6.25
CA PRO A 321 8.56 9.74 -7.23
C PRO A 321 7.55 8.68 -6.74
N GLY A 322 7.57 8.31 -5.46
CA GLY A 322 6.69 7.25 -4.92
C GLY A 322 5.20 7.53 -5.15
N PRO A 323 4.67 8.70 -4.75
CA PRO A 323 3.29 9.10 -5.07
C PRO A 323 3.00 9.19 -6.57
N LEU A 324 3.96 9.60 -7.40
CA LEU A 324 3.79 9.65 -8.86
C LEU A 324 3.69 8.26 -9.49
N GLU A 325 4.31 7.24 -8.88
CA GLU A 325 4.19 5.82 -9.29
C GLU A 325 2.80 5.21 -8.97
N LEU A 326 1.86 5.99 -8.42
CA LEU A 326 0.45 5.61 -8.29
C LEU A 326 -0.43 6.17 -9.40
N LEU A 327 0.10 7.00 -10.31
CA LEU A 327 -0.64 7.49 -11.46
C LEU A 327 -0.98 6.32 -12.41
N PRO A 328 -2.12 6.38 -13.12
CA PRO A 328 -2.46 5.41 -14.15
C PRO A 328 -1.29 5.17 -15.12
N THR A 329 -0.92 3.91 -15.31
CA THR A 329 0.09 3.56 -16.32
C THR A 329 -0.51 3.66 -17.74
N ALA A 330 0.31 3.55 -18.78
CA ALA A 330 -0.17 3.43 -20.16
C ALA A 330 -1.08 2.20 -20.40
N GLN A 331 -1.07 1.21 -19.50
CA GLN A 331 -1.97 0.05 -19.55
C GLN A 331 -3.36 0.34 -18.98
N TYR A 332 -3.52 1.44 -18.22
CA TYR A 332 -4.78 1.72 -17.53
C TYR A 332 -5.86 2.17 -18.50
N LYS A 333 -6.97 1.44 -18.47
CA LYS A 333 -8.18 1.72 -19.24
C LYS A 333 -9.38 1.49 -18.32
N THR A 334 -10.42 2.29 -18.49
CA THR A 334 -11.69 2.09 -17.79
C THR A 334 -12.73 1.49 -18.74
N TRP A 335 -13.78 0.91 -18.18
CA TRP A 335 -14.79 0.19 -18.94
C TRP A 335 -16.18 0.77 -18.68
N THR A 336 -17.00 0.78 -19.71
CA THR A 336 -18.44 1.04 -19.64
C THR A 336 -19.20 -0.11 -20.29
N ASN A 337 -20.54 -0.05 -20.21
CA ASN A 337 -21.40 -0.92 -21.00
C ASN A 337 -21.20 -0.77 -22.52
N GLN A 338 -20.52 0.30 -22.98
CA GLN A 338 -20.22 0.56 -24.39
C GLN A 338 -18.81 0.11 -24.80
N GLY A 339 -18.00 -0.41 -23.87
CA GLY A 339 -16.64 -0.90 -24.12
C GLY A 339 -15.55 -0.15 -23.37
N GLU A 340 -14.31 -0.38 -23.80
CA GLU A 340 -13.10 0.29 -23.30
C GLU A 340 -13.16 1.80 -23.59
N ARG A 341 -12.72 2.62 -22.65
CA ARG A 341 -12.62 4.07 -22.80
C ARG A 341 -11.44 4.65 -22.05
N HIS A 342 -11.02 5.84 -22.48
CA HIS A 342 -10.00 6.63 -21.79
C HIS A 342 -10.52 7.11 -20.42
N TRP A 343 -9.62 7.24 -19.44
CA TRP A 343 -9.98 7.44 -18.04
C TRP A 343 -10.12 8.91 -17.64
N LEU A 344 -9.61 9.86 -18.43
CA LEU A 344 -9.76 11.30 -18.18
C LEU A 344 -10.72 11.94 -19.19
N ARG A 345 -11.84 12.50 -18.71
CA ARG A 345 -12.82 13.11 -19.60
C ARG A 345 -13.46 14.37 -19.04
N ALA A 346 -14.10 15.12 -19.93
CA ALA A 346 -15.04 16.18 -19.61
C ALA A 346 -16.43 15.83 -20.16
N SER A 347 -17.45 15.80 -19.30
CA SER A 347 -18.85 15.69 -19.71
C SER A 347 -19.51 17.06 -19.78
N TYR A 348 -20.29 17.30 -20.83
CA TYR A 348 -21.00 18.57 -21.02
C TYR A 348 -22.30 18.36 -21.77
N ARG A 349 -23.18 19.38 -21.81
CA ARG A 349 -24.33 19.37 -22.72
C ARG A 349 -24.00 20.17 -23.97
N ALA A 350 -24.37 19.67 -25.14
CA ALA A 350 -24.31 20.43 -26.38
C ALA A 350 -25.53 20.14 -27.24
N ILE A 351 -25.79 20.98 -28.24
CA ILE A 351 -26.87 20.75 -29.19
C ILE A 351 -26.46 19.62 -30.13
N GLY A 352 -27.12 18.46 -29.99
CA GLY A 352 -26.91 17.30 -30.84
C GLY A 352 -27.48 17.51 -32.25
N GLN A 353 -27.28 16.52 -33.14
CA GLN A 353 -27.70 16.59 -34.54
C GLN A 353 -29.22 16.81 -34.72
N ARG A 354 -30.01 16.45 -33.71
CA ARG A 354 -31.48 16.61 -33.70
C ARG A 354 -31.94 17.98 -33.18
N GLY A 355 -31.02 18.91 -32.92
CA GLY A 355 -31.33 20.25 -32.39
C GLY A 355 -31.72 20.27 -30.90
N MET A 356 -31.53 19.15 -30.19
CA MET A 356 -31.84 19.01 -28.77
C MET A 356 -30.57 18.93 -27.92
N PRO A 357 -30.55 19.44 -26.68
CA PRO A 357 -29.40 19.32 -25.80
C PRO A 357 -29.15 17.87 -25.34
N GLU A 358 -28.03 17.30 -25.75
CA GLU A 358 -27.57 15.94 -25.44
C GLU A 358 -26.30 15.99 -24.56
N GLU A 359 -26.07 14.96 -23.74
CA GLU A 359 -24.83 14.81 -22.99
C GLU A 359 -23.74 14.30 -23.93
N MET A 360 -22.60 14.99 -23.94
CA MET A 360 -21.44 14.67 -24.75
C MET A 360 -20.24 14.48 -23.84
N ASP A 361 -19.31 13.64 -24.29
CA ASP A 361 -18.03 13.42 -23.64
C ASP A 361 -16.89 13.86 -24.56
N SER A 362 -15.91 14.53 -23.97
CA SER A 362 -14.62 14.83 -24.59
C SER A 362 -13.53 14.13 -23.80
N PHE A 363 -12.79 13.23 -24.46
CA PHE A 363 -11.68 12.50 -23.84
C PHE A 363 -10.42 13.35 -23.90
N LEU A 364 -9.74 13.49 -22.76
CA LEU A 364 -8.65 14.45 -22.60
C LEU A 364 -7.33 13.69 -22.46
N GLY A 365 -6.32 14.05 -23.25
CA GLY A 365 -5.00 13.44 -23.16
C GLY A 365 -4.97 11.95 -23.50
N GLU A 366 -5.64 11.57 -24.59
CA GLU A 366 -5.61 10.20 -25.13
C GLU A 366 -4.21 9.75 -25.53
N GLU A 367 -4.01 8.47 -25.84
CA GLU A 367 -2.71 7.85 -26.15
C GLU A 367 -1.79 7.66 -24.91
N ASP A 368 -0.64 8.32 -24.89
CA ASP A 368 0.38 8.19 -23.86
C ASP A 368 0.12 9.14 -22.67
N PRO A 369 -0.31 8.63 -21.49
CA PRO A 369 -0.63 9.50 -20.37
C PRO A 369 0.58 10.28 -19.85
N TYR A 370 1.81 9.79 -20.05
CA TYR A 370 3.00 10.53 -19.64
C TYR A 370 3.17 11.80 -20.47
N ALA A 371 3.21 11.68 -21.80
CA ALA A 371 3.38 12.83 -22.67
C ALA A 371 2.16 13.77 -22.63
N GLN A 372 0.95 13.19 -22.64
CA GLN A 372 -0.27 13.95 -22.90
C GLN A 372 -0.85 14.57 -21.64
N ILE A 373 -0.72 13.92 -20.47
CA ILE A 373 -1.34 14.38 -19.22
C ILE A 373 -0.28 14.80 -18.20
N TYR A 374 0.72 13.95 -17.93
CA TYR A 374 1.61 14.13 -16.77
C TYR A 374 2.73 15.12 -17.03
N LEU A 375 3.36 15.04 -18.21
CA LEU A 375 4.46 15.91 -18.67
C LEU A 375 3.96 17.00 -19.63
N ASN A 376 2.66 17.18 -19.74
CA ASN A 376 2.08 18.24 -20.55
C ASN A 376 2.34 19.62 -19.91
N ASN A 377 3.21 20.42 -20.52
CA ASN A 377 3.51 21.79 -20.11
C ASN A 377 2.88 22.86 -21.02
N THR A 378 1.72 22.57 -21.64
CA THR A 378 0.97 23.55 -22.43
C THR A 378 -0.02 24.32 -21.55
N SER A 379 -0.90 25.11 -22.18
CA SER A 379 -2.04 25.76 -21.53
C SER A 379 -3.25 24.85 -21.32
N ASP A 380 -3.14 23.56 -21.61
CA ASP A 380 -4.24 22.61 -21.44
C ASP A 380 -4.68 22.53 -19.98
N TRP A 381 -5.95 22.86 -19.72
CA TRP A 381 -6.49 22.98 -18.36
C TRP A 381 -6.56 21.65 -17.59
N TRP A 382 -6.49 20.54 -18.32
CA TRP A 382 -6.61 19.18 -17.82
C TRP A 382 -5.26 18.50 -17.56
N LYS A 383 -4.12 19.19 -17.79
CA LYS A 383 -2.79 18.70 -17.42
C LYS A 383 -2.70 18.35 -15.92
N LEU A 384 -1.78 17.48 -15.54
CA LEU A 384 -1.67 17.00 -14.17
C LEU A 384 -1.22 18.08 -13.19
N VAL A 385 -0.15 18.81 -13.52
CA VAL A 385 0.46 19.80 -12.62
C VAL A 385 0.47 21.20 -13.24
N ARG A 386 0.27 22.21 -12.40
CA ARG A 386 0.57 23.60 -12.73
C ARG A 386 1.95 23.94 -12.18
N GLU A 387 2.79 24.55 -13.02
CA GLU A 387 4.18 24.84 -12.65
C GLU A 387 4.29 25.76 -11.43
N ASP A 388 3.37 26.70 -11.28
CA ASP A 388 3.33 27.62 -10.15
C ASP A 388 3.01 26.96 -8.79
N LEU A 389 2.65 25.68 -8.77
CA LEU A 389 2.37 24.91 -7.55
C LEU A 389 3.47 23.90 -7.21
N ILE A 390 4.50 23.73 -8.07
CA ILE A 390 5.52 22.69 -7.89
C ILE A 390 6.48 23.02 -6.75
N ASP A 391 6.92 24.27 -6.63
CA ASP A 391 7.95 24.66 -5.66
C ASP A 391 7.62 25.90 -4.82
N PRO A 392 6.56 25.84 -3.97
CA PRO A 392 6.25 26.95 -3.07
C PRO A 392 7.36 27.24 -2.06
N ALA A 393 8.07 26.22 -1.54
CA ALA A 393 9.18 26.43 -0.60
C ALA A 393 10.37 27.16 -1.23
N GLY A 394 10.80 26.75 -2.43
CA GLY A 394 11.85 27.45 -3.15
C GLY A 394 11.45 28.88 -3.52
N ARG A 395 10.16 29.14 -3.83
CA ARG A 395 9.67 30.51 -4.04
C ARG A 395 9.79 31.35 -2.77
N GLU A 396 9.31 30.88 -1.63
CA GLU A 396 9.43 31.58 -0.35
C GLU A 396 10.89 31.87 0.02
N ASP A 397 11.79 30.91 -0.21
CA ASP A 397 13.21 31.05 0.08
C ASP A 397 13.86 32.12 -0.81
N ARG A 398 13.51 32.17 -2.10
CA ARG A 398 13.94 33.22 -3.04
C ARG A 398 13.43 34.61 -2.62
N GLU A 399 12.13 34.74 -2.34
CA GLU A 399 11.52 36.00 -1.87
C GLU A 399 12.11 36.46 -0.53
N ARG A 400 12.48 35.54 0.34
CA ARG A 400 13.18 35.86 1.60
C ARG A 400 14.61 36.33 1.34
N ALA A 401 15.37 35.66 0.49
CA ALA A 401 16.75 36.03 0.16
C ALA A 401 16.82 37.43 -0.48
N GLU A 402 15.89 37.74 -1.39
CA GLU A 402 15.73 39.07 -2.01
C GLU A 402 15.47 40.15 -0.96
N ARG A 403 14.53 39.92 -0.02
CA ARG A 403 14.26 40.83 1.10
C ARG A 403 15.46 41.04 2.02
N GLU A 404 16.28 40.00 2.21
CA GLU A 404 17.50 40.06 3.03
C GLU A 404 18.71 40.64 2.27
N GLY A 405 18.57 41.04 1.00
CA GLY A 405 19.67 41.57 0.18
C GLY A 405 20.73 40.53 -0.17
N LYS A 406 20.43 39.23 0.03
CA LYS A 406 21.30 38.11 -0.34
C LYS A 406 21.00 37.76 -1.79
N VAL A 407 21.71 38.38 -2.73
CA VAL A 407 21.61 37.98 -4.15
C VAL A 407 22.22 36.58 -4.26
N PRO A 408 21.46 35.54 -4.66
CA PRO A 408 22.03 34.24 -4.90
C PRO A 408 23.07 34.36 -6.02
N VAL A 409 24.23 33.74 -5.82
CA VAL A 409 25.26 33.64 -6.85
C VAL A 409 24.60 32.97 -8.06
N ARG A 410 24.42 33.71 -9.16
CA ARG A 410 23.93 33.18 -10.43
C ARG A 410 24.91 32.12 -10.94
N THR A 411 24.73 30.88 -10.53
CA THR A 411 25.35 29.73 -11.17
C THR A 411 24.41 29.25 -12.28
N THR A 412 24.84 29.41 -13.53
CA THR A 412 24.46 28.66 -14.74
C THR A 412 23.08 27.98 -14.74
N GLU A 413 22.16 28.52 -15.55
CA GLU A 413 20.85 27.95 -15.91
C GLU A 413 20.08 27.29 -14.75
N GLU A 414 19.36 28.09 -13.97
CA GLU A 414 18.37 27.58 -13.03
C GLU A 414 17.38 26.68 -13.79
N THR A 415 17.42 25.38 -13.50
CA THR A 415 16.48 24.40 -14.05
C THR A 415 15.07 24.78 -13.59
N SER A 416 14.12 24.93 -14.53
CA SER A 416 12.74 25.30 -14.24
C SER A 416 12.10 24.35 -13.21
N ASP A 417 11.07 24.83 -12.50
CA ASP A 417 10.32 24.01 -11.54
C ASP A 417 9.69 22.81 -12.27
N PHE A 418 9.20 23.03 -13.49
CA PHE A 418 8.69 21.96 -14.34
C PHE A 418 9.75 20.93 -14.73
N ASP A 419 10.98 21.34 -15.06
CA ASP A 419 12.04 20.39 -15.42
C ASP A 419 12.52 19.56 -14.21
N ARG A 420 12.45 20.10 -12.99
CA ARG A 420 12.69 19.31 -11.78
C ARG A 420 11.60 18.26 -11.57
N TYR A 421 10.33 18.65 -11.73
CA TYR A 421 9.20 17.72 -11.73
C TYR A 421 9.31 16.66 -12.83
N ARG A 422 9.68 17.05 -14.05
CA ARG A 422 9.89 16.15 -15.20
C ARG A 422 10.85 15.02 -14.82
N LYS A 423 11.99 15.33 -14.20
CA LYS A 423 12.95 14.31 -13.75
C LYS A 423 12.34 13.33 -12.73
N ARG A 424 11.49 13.80 -11.81
CA ARG A 424 10.79 12.91 -10.85
C ARG A 424 9.75 12.04 -11.55
N MET A 425 9.03 12.60 -12.52
CA MET A 425 8.04 11.87 -13.30
C MET A 425 8.69 10.84 -14.24
N GLU A 426 9.84 11.14 -14.82
CA GLU A 426 10.64 10.20 -15.62
C GLU A 426 11.10 8.99 -14.78
N VAL A 427 11.48 9.19 -13.51
CA VAL A 427 11.79 8.08 -12.59
C VAL A 427 10.59 7.15 -12.43
N ALA A 428 9.40 7.70 -12.21
CA ALA A 428 8.18 6.90 -12.07
C ALA A 428 7.78 6.21 -13.39
N GLN A 429 7.95 6.88 -14.53
CA GLN A 429 7.71 6.28 -15.85
C GLN A 429 8.64 5.09 -16.09
N LEU A 430 9.94 5.23 -15.81
CA LEU A 430 10.91 4.14 -15.90
C LEU A 430 10.59 3.00 -14.93
N PHE A 431 10.09 3.30 -13.74
CA PHE A 431 9.61 2.30 -12.81
C PHE A 431 8.40 1.53 -13.34
N HIS A 432 7.38 2.22 -13.85
CA HIS A 432 6.21 1.59 -14.47
C HIS A 432 6.60 0.68 -15.65
N GLN A 433 7.56 1.10 -16.48
CA GLN A 433 8.10 0.27 -17.57
C GLN A 433 8.82 -0.97 -17.04
N GLN A 434 9.62 -0.85 -15.98
CA GLN A 434 10.33 -1.97 -15.36
C GLN A 434 9.37 -3.03 -14.81
N ILE A 435 8.30 -2.63 -14.12
CA ILE A 435 7.39 -3.60 -13.48
C ILE A 435 6.25 -4.07 -14.39
N LYS A 436 6.10 -3.49 -15.58
CA LYS A 436 5.05 -3.83 -16.55
C LYS A 436 4.95 -5.35 -16.71
N ASP A 437 3.75 -5.89 -16.47
CA ASP A 437 3.39 -7.31 -16.60
C ASP A 437 4.32 -8.31 -15.85
N SER A 438 5.16 -7.78 -14.95
CA SER A 438 6.19 -8.54 -14.23
C SER A 438 5.72 -8.84 -12.81
N TYR A 439 5.58 -10.13 -12.52
CA TYR A 439 5.11 -10.68 -11.25
C TYR A 439 5.92 -11.91 -10.89
N HIS A 440 6.09 -12.18 -9.61
CA HIS A 440 6.70 -13.43 -9.14
C HIS A 440 5.84 -14.63 -9.61
N PRO A 441 6.42 -15.73 -10.13
CA PRO A 441 5.65 -16.85 -10.68
C PRO A 441 4.72 -17.52 -9.66
N ASN A 442 5.07 -17.48 -8.37
CA ASN A 442 4.24 -17.96 -7.27
C ASN A 442 3.57 -16.77 -6.55
N THR A 443 2.66 -16.09 -7.25
CA THR A 443 1.92 -14.93 -6.69
C THR A 443 0.46 -15.26 -6.45
N TYR A 444 -0.06 -14.83 -5.32
CA TYR A 444 -1.48 -14.78 -5.00
C TYR A 444 -1.86 -13.32 -4.76
N ALA A 445 -3.10 -12.95 -5.08
CA ALA A 445 -3.55 -11.60 -4.86
C ALA A 445 -5.03 -11.53 -4.52
N TYR A 446 -5.45 -10.48 -3.81
CA TYR A 446 -6.85 -10.12 -3.64
C TYR A 446 -7.07 -8.62 -3.87
N TYR A 447 -8.28 -8.27 -4.28
CA TYR A 447 -8.72 -6.88 -4.46
C TYR A 447 -10.21 -6.75 -4.18
N ALA A 448 -10.67 -5.51 -3.96
CA ALA A 448 -12.10 -5.23 -3.89
C ALA A 448 -12.64 -4.76 -5.23
N ALA A 449 -13.85 -5.20 -5.53
CA ALA A 449 -14.66 -4.72 -6.64
C ALA A 449 -16.08 -4.49 -6.12
N ASP A 450 -16.18 -3.80 -4.99
CA ASP A 450 -17.43 -3.57 -4.28
C ASP A 450 -18.11 -2.30 -4.82
N PRO A 451 -19.33 -2.38 -5.39
CA PRO A 451 -20.06 -1.20 -5.84
C PRO A 451 -20.51 -0.27 -4.69
N GLN A 452 -20.36 -0.69 -3.43
CA GLN A 452 -20.59 0.16 -2.26
C GLN A 452 -19.32 0.91 -1.82
N GLN A 453 -18.14 0.55 -2.34
CA GLN A 453 -16.86 1.19 -2.08
C GLN A 453 -16.36 1.85 -3.35
N LEU A 454 -17.01 2.96 -3.71
CA LEU A 454 -16.77 3.63 -4.97
C LEU A 454 -15.36 4.22 -5.04
N ALA A 455 -14.66 3.94 -6.13
CA ALA A 455 -13.35 4.49 -6.45
C ALA A 455 -13.41 5.30 -7.75
N TRP A 456 -12.44 6.20 -7.93
CA TRP A 456 -12.22 6.87 -9.22
C TRP A 456 -11.63 5.88 -10.21
N ASN A 457 -12.50 5.12 -10.86
CA ASN A 457 -12.13 4.33 -12.03
C ASN A 457 -11.91 5.21 -13.27
N GLU A 458 -12.46 6.42 -13.25
CA GLU A 458 -12.23 7.50 -14.18
C GLU A 458 -12.25 8.86 -13.48
N ILE A 459 -11.75 9.89 -14.15
CA ILE A 459 -11.89 11.29 -13.80
C ILE A 459 -12.86 11.95 -14.79
N ASN A 460 -13.92 12.56 -14.25
CA ASN A 460 -14.88 13.31 -15.04
C ASN A 460 -15.00 14.75 -14.52
N TRP A 461 -14.67 15.72 -15.38
CA TRP A 461 -15.02 17.12 -15.18
C TRP A 461 -16.36 17.42 -15.85
N LYS A 462 -17.41 17.66 -15.06
CA LYS A 462 -18.77 17.78 -15.58
C LYS A 462 -19.29 19.21 -15.60
N CYS A 463 -19.87 19.61 -16.74
CA CYS A 463 -20.67 20.82 -16.90
C CYS A 463 -22.13 20.45 -17.24
N ASN A 464 -23.09 20.95 -16.47
CA ASN A 464 -24.52 20.67 -16.72
C ASN A 464 -25.18 21.67 -17.68
N ARG A 465 -24.44 22.67 -18.16
CA ARG A 465 -24.93 23.71 -19.07
C ARG A 465 -24.64 23.33 -20.52
N VAL A 466 -25.43 23.91 -21.42
CA VAL A 466 -25.19 23.79 -22.85
C VAL A 466 -23.97 24.65 -23.20
N VAL A 467 -22.94 24.03 -23.77
CA VAL A 467 -21.71 24.71 -24.21
C VAL A 467 -21.57 24.59 -25.71
N SER A 468 -21.12 25.67 -26.35
CA SER A 468 -20.90 25.75 -27.80
C SER A 468 -19.41 25.60 -28.10
N GLY A 469 -18.88 24.39 -27.93
CA GLY A 469 -17.47 24.10 -28.17
C GLY A 469 -17.02 22.78 -27.53
N ASP A 470 -15.82 22.35 -27.89
CA ASP A 470 -15.17 21.16 -27.35
C ASP A 470 -14.31 21.54 -26.13
N PRO A 471 -14.52 20.95 -24.94
CA PRO A 471 -13.69 21.21 -23.77
C PRO A 471 -12.19 21.03 -23.99
N MET A 472 -11.75 20.17 -24.93
CA MET A 472 -10.32 20.04 -25.27
C MET A 472 -9.69 21.36 -25.75
N LYS A 473 -10.49 22.25 -26.35
CA LYS A 473 -10.03 23.53 -26.92
C LYS A 473 -10.31 24.72 -26.00
N ALA A 474 -10.91 24.48 -24.84
CA ALA A 474 -11.29 25.54 -23.92
C ALA A 474 -10.07 26.12 -23.19
N ARG A 475 -10.12 27.41 -22.86
CA ARG A 475 -9.09 28.07 -22.04
C ARG A 475 -9.48 28.06 -20.57
N LEU A 476 -8.52 27.79 -19.69
CA LEU A 476 -8.69 27.96 -18.25
C LEU A 476 -8.76 29.44 -17.88
N GLU A 477 -9.85 29.86 -17.23
CA GLU A 477 -10.00 31.21 -16.68
C GLU A 477 -9.73 31.24 -15.17
N ALA A 478 -10.23 30.23 -14.45
CA ALA A 478 -10.04 30.09 -13.02
C ALA A 478 -10.04 28.62 -12.60
N ASP A 479 -9.23 28.31 -11.59
CA ASP A 479 -9.13 27.01 -10.94
C ASP A 479 -9.15 27.27 -9.43
N ASP A 480 -10.14 26.74 -8.72
CA ASP A 480 -10.26 26.89 -7.28
C ASP A 480 -9.31 25.97 -6.49
N LEU A 481 -8.54 25.13 -7.20
CA LEU A 481 -7.62 24.13 -6.67
C LEU A 481 -8.31 23.02 -5.85
N ASN A 482 -9.64 22.95 -5.89
CA ASN A 482 -10.45 22.06 -5.07
C ASN A 482 -11.58 21.38 -5.86
N GLY A 483 -11.41 21.29 -7.18
CA GLY A 483 -12.30 20.54 -8.06
C GLY A 483 -13.36 21.37 -8.80
N ALA A 484 -13.22 22.70 -8.87
CA ALA A 484 -14.04 23.56 -9.72
C ALA A 484 -13.18 24.42 -10.66
N LEU A 485 -13.50 24.34 -11.95
CA LEU A 485 -12.85 25.12 -13.01
C LEU A 485 -13.86 26.05 -13.68
N THR A 486 -13.37 27.20 -14.12
CA THR A 486 -14.05 28.09 -15.07
C THR A 486 -13.33 28.01 -16.40
N LEU A 487 -14.02 27.56 -17.44
CA LEU A 487 -13.48 27.41 -18.78
C LEU A 487 -14.16 28.38 -19.75
N SER A 488 -13.38 28.99 -20.64
CA SER A 488 -13.88 29.85 -21.72
C SER A 488 -13.80 29.14 -23.07
N PHE A 489 -14.88 29.26 -23.86
CA PHE A 489 -15.03 28.61 -25.17
C PHE A 489 -14.99 29.61 -26.35
N ASP A 490 -14.81 30.91 -26.08
CA ASP A 490 -14.73 31.97 -27.08
C ASP A 490 -13.59 32.95 -26.73
N GLN A 491 -13.05 33.66 -27.72
CA GLN A 491 -11.97 34.64 -27.55
C GLN A 491 -12.40 35.87 -26.75
N TYR A 492 -13.70 36.12 -26.62
CA TYR A 492 -14.27 37.34 -26.00
C TYR A 492 -14.81 37.18 -24.57
N TYR A 493 -14.47 36.09 -23.85
CA TYR A 493 -14.79 35.87 -22.42
C TYR A 493 -16.29 35.88 -22.05
N SER A 494 -17.20 35.97 -23.02
CA SER A 494 -18.64 36.14 -22.82
C SER A 494 -19.39 34.83 -22.51
N HIS A 495 -18.70 33.70 -22.56
CA HIS A 495 -19.29 32.35 -22.41
C HIS A 495 -18.47 31.45 -21.47
N ASN A 496 -18.15 31.95 -20.28
CA ASN A 496 -17.49 31.14 -19.25
C ASN A 496 -18.45 30.09 -18.67
N GLN A 497 -17.95 28.87 -18.49
CA GLN A 497 -18.73 27.74 -17.99
C GLN A 497 -18.00 27.03 -16.86
N PHE A 498 -18.78 26.52 -15.91
CA PHE A 498 -18.26 25.85 -14.73
C PHE A 498 -18.18 24.34 -14.96
N PHE A 499 -17.00 23.78 -14.72
CA PHE A 499 -16.74 22.35 -14.76
C PHE A 499 -16.37 21.88 -13.36
N ILE A 500 -17.10 20.88 -12.86
CA ILE A 500 -16.93 20.34 -11.51
C ILE A 500 -16.42 18.92 -11.60
N LEU A 501 -15.33 18.63 -10.90
CA LEU A 501 -14.79 17.28 -10.76
C LEU A 501 -15.82 16.39 -10.04
N GLN A 502 -16.17 15.27 -10.66
CA GLN A 502 -17.13 14.32 -10.10
C GLN A 502 -16.45 13.33 -9.14
N SER A 503 -17.24 12.82 -8.18
CA SER A 503 -16.85 11.70 -7.33
C SER A 503 -16.64 10.41 -8.15
N GLY A 504 -15.85 9.49 -7.61
CA GLY A 504 -15.65 8.17 -8.20
C GLY A 504 -16.97 7.38 -8.27
N THR A 505 -17.16 6.64 -9.36
CA THR A 505 -18.40 5.87 -9.61
C THR A 505 -18.14 4.39 -9.86
N GLY A 506 -16.88 3.97 -10.00
CA GLY A 506 -16.52 2.59 -10.27
C GLY A 506 -16.45 1.75 -9.00
N PRO A 507 -16.75 0.45 -9.08
CA PRO A 507 -16.52 -0.46 -7.95
C PRO A 507 -15.03 -0.52 -7.62
N GLY A 508 -14.70 -0.66 -6.34
CA GLY A 508 -13.32 -0.69 -5.86
C GLY A 508 -13.26 -0.90 -4.36
N ASP A 509 -12.25 -0.28 -3.73
CA ASP A 509 -12.07 -0.22 -2.26
C ASP A 509 -12.06 1.23 -1.73
N GLY A 510 -12.60 2.19 -2.49
CA GLY A 510 -12.53 3.62 -2.17
C GLY A 510 -11.25 4.34 -2.63
N THR A 511 -10.18 3.62 -2.98
CA THR A 511 -8.96 4.21 -3.56
C THR A 511 -8.58 3.57 -4.89
N VAL A 512 -8.48 2.25 -4.92
CA VAL A 512 -8.10 1.46 -6.09
C VAL A 512 -9.36 0.97 -6.78
N PRO A 513 -9.57 1.35 -8.05
CA PRO A 513 -10.69 0.84 -8.83
C PRO A 513 -10.46 -0.61 -9.24
N ALA A 514 -11.56 -1.34 -9.45
CA ALA A 514 -11.54 -2.75 -9.82
C ALA A 514 -10.67 -3.03 -11.07
N GLU A 515 -10.61 -2.10 -12.03
CA GLU A 515 -9.77 -2.20 -13.22
C GLU A 515 -8.29 -2.40 -12.88
N SER A 516 -7.77 -1.64 -11.91
CA SER A 516 -6.38 -1.75 -11.47
C SER A 516 -6.17 -2.99 -10.60
N GLY A 517 -7.09 -3.26 -9.69
CA GLY A 517 -7.02 -4.44 -8.81
C GLY A 517 -7.11 -5.78 -9.58
N GLN A 518 -7.80 -5.80 -10.71
CA GLN A 518 -7.95 -6.98 -11.56
C GLN A 518 -6.75 -7.24 -12.48
N ALA A 519 -5.96 -6.21 -12.81
CA ALA A 519 -4.86 -6.30 -13.77
C ALA A 519 -3.83 -7.43 -13.54
N PRO A 520 -3.53 -7.88 -12.29
CA PRO A 520 -2.66 -9.03 -12.06
C PRO A 520 -3.19 -10.37 -12.58
N GLN A 521 -4.49 -10.50 -12.89
CA GLN A 521 -5.16 -11.77 -13.21
C GLN A 521 -4.37 -12.70 -14.16
N PRO A 522 -3.87 -12.26 -15.33
CA PRO A 522 -3.12 -13.16 -16.23
C PRO A 522 -1.78 -13.65 -15.66
N HIS A 523 -1.20 -12.96 -14.68
CA HIS A 523 0.18 -13.19 -14.23
C HIS A 523 0.31 -13.91 -12.88
N VAL A 524 -0.77 -14.02 -12.11
CA VAL A 524 -0.75 -14.60 -10.76
C VAL A 524 -1.33 -16.02 -10.72
N VAL A 525 -0.95 -16.84 -9.74
CA VAL A 525 -1.48 -18.21 -9.56
C VAL A 525 -2.98 -18.18 -9.25
N GLN A 526 -3.41 -17.25 -8.41
CA GLN A 526 -4.81 -17.04 -8.06
C GLN A 526 -5.07 -15.56 -7.75
N LEU A 527 -6.24 -15.08 -8.16
CA LEU A 527 -6.71 -13.72 -7.85
C LEU A 527 -8.10 -13.82 -7.21
N PHE A 528 -8.26 -13.20 -6.05
CA PHE A 528 -9.50 -13.18 -5.27
C PHE A 528 -10.21 -11.82 -5.45
N LYS A 529 -11.41 -11.85 -6.01
CA LYS A 529 -12.26 -10.67 -6.23
C LYS A 529 -13.32 -10.58 -5.14
N HIS A 530 -13.15 -9.63 -4.21
CA HIS A 530 -14.14 -9.38 -3.16
C HIS A 530 -15.15 -8.32 -3.63
N GLU A 531 -16.35 -8.77 -3.99
CA GLU A 531 -17.42 -7.95 -4.59
C GLU A 531 -18.40 -7.33 -3.58
N GLY A 532 -18.07 -7.34 -2.29
CA GLY A 532 -18.91 -6.80 -1.23
C GLY A 532 -20.15 -7.63 -0.87
N LYS A 533 -21.01 -7.05 -0.03
CA LYS A 533 -22.12 -7.74 0.65
C LYS A 533 -23.15 -8.33 -0.31
N LEU A 534 -23.35 -7.69 -1.48
CA LEU A 534 -24.28 -8.16 -2.51
C LEU A 534 -23.88 -9.52 -3.12
N LYS A 535 -22.62 -9.91 -2.95
CA LYS A 535 -22.06 -11.20 -3.40
C LYS A 535 -21.61 -12.06 -2.22
N SER A 536 -22.14 -11.80 -1.01
CA SER A 536 -21.79 -12.50 0.22
C SER A 536 -20.31 -12.38 0.62
N HIS A 537 -19.61 -11.38 0.10
CA HIS A 537 -18.27 -11.00 0.57
C HIS A 537 -18.38 -9.90 1.63
N GLU A 538 -17.38 -9.80 2.50
CA GLU A 538 -17.23 -8.64 3.36
C GLU A 538 -16.89 -7.41 2.51
N SER A 539 -17.46 -6.26 2.89
CA SER A 539 -17.11 -4.94 2.34
C SER A 539 -16.04 -4.31 3.23
N TYR A 540 -15.04 -3.68 2.62
CA TYR A 540 -13.94 -3.03 3.32
C TYR A 540 -13.39 -1.89 2.47
N ASP A 541 -12.89 -0.84 3.13
CA ASP A 541 -12.13 0.20 2.46
C ASP A 541 -10.66 -0.23 2.27
N HIS A 542 -9.95 0.54 1.45
CA HIS A 542 -8.56 0.30 1.10
C HIS A 542 -7.63 0.21 2.32
N GLN A 543 -7.72 1.17 3.24
CA GLN A 543 -6.77 1.32 4.35
C GLN A 543 -6.86 0.15 5.32
N PHE A 544 -8.09 -0.31 5.59
CA PHE A 544 -8.39 -1.37 6.55
C PHE A 544 -8.74 -2.71 5.89
N SER A 545 -8.29 -2.95 4.66
CA SER A 545 -8.63 -4.16 3.90
C SER A 545 -8.30 -5.46 4.66
N PHE A 546 -7.19 -5.47 5.41
CA PHE A 546 -6.77 -6.61 6.21
C PHE A 546 -7.61 -6.86 7.48
N ASN A 547 -8.53 -5.97 7.85
CA ASN A 547 -9.50 -6.22 8.92
C ASN A 547 -10.64 -7.13 8.47
N ALA A 548 -10.86 -7.26 7.16
CA ALA A 548 -11.87 -8.15 6.60
C ALA A 548 -11.43 -9.62 6.69
N LYS A 549 -12.29 -10.48 7.23
CA LYS A 549 -11.98 -11.90 7.41
C LYS A 549 -11.77 -12.62 6.08
N VAL A 550 -12.42 -12.18 5.00
CA VAL A 550 -12.19 -12.73 3.64
C VAL A 550 -10.78 -12.45 3.12
N ALA A 551 -10.21 -11.27 3.41
CA ALA A 551 -8.83 -10.92 3.05
C ALA A 551 -7.82 -11.72 3.88
N GLN A 552 -8.07 -11.84 5.18
CA GLN A 552 -7.28 -12.66 6.10
C GLN A 552 -7.28 -14.14 5.69
N ALA A 553 -8.45 -14.69 5.37
CA ALA A 553 -8.61 -16.07 4.90
C ALA A 553 -7.87 -16.32 3.59
N SER A 554 -7.99 -15.40 2.62
CA SER A 554 -7.27 -15.47 1.35
C SER A 554 -5.75 -15.41 1.54
N THR A 555 -5.28 -14.60 2.49
CA THR A 555 -3.85 -14.49 2.84
C THR A 555 -3.32 -15.79 3.44
N LEU A 556 -3.96 -16.32 4.49
CA LEU A 556 -3.54 -17.57 5.14
C LEU A 556 -3.62 -18.77 4.17
N TYR A 557 -4.69 -18.85 3.37
CA TYR A 557 -4.79 -19.86 2.31
C TYR A 557 -3.59 -19.78 1.36
N SER A 558 -3.22 -18.57 0.93
CA SER A 558 -2.13 -18.36 -0.02
C SER A 558 -0.78 -18.74 0.58
N ILE A 559 -0.53 -18.45 1.87
CA ILE A 559 0.68 -18.88 2.58
C ILE A 559 0.83 -20.40 2.51
N ILE A 560 -0.22 -21.15 2.87
CA ILE A 560 -0.18 -22.62 2.84
C ILE A 560 0.06 -23.14 1.43
N ARG A 561 -0.60 -22.55 0.43
CA ARG A 561 -0.38 -22.95 -0.97
C ARG A 561 1.04 -22.68 -1.43
N ILE A 562 1.65 -21.55 -1.05
CA ILE A 562 3.05 -21.23 -1.38
C ILE A 562 4.00 -22.23 -0.72
N VAL A 563 3.82 -22.51 0.57
CA VAL A 563 4.68 -23.45 1.30
C VAL A 563 4.64 -24.83 0.66
N ASN A 564 3.45 -25.34 0.36
CA ASN A 564 3.28 -26.71 -0.17
C ASN A 564 3.79 -26.86 -1.60
N THR A 565 3.83 -25.78 -2.39
CA THR A 565 4.36 -25.81 -3.76
C THR A 565 5.84 -25.46 -3.85
N SER A 566 6.40 -24.76 -2.85
CA SER A 566 7.81 -24.32 -2.83
C SER A 566 8.83 -25.45 -2.75
N GLY A 567 8.40 -26.67 -2.39
CA GLY A 567 9.29 -27.82 -2.22
C GLY A 567 10.19 -27.75 -0.98
N ILE A 568 10.09 -26.70 -0.15
CA ILE A 568 10.90 -26.52 1.06
C ILE A 568 10.70 -27.67 2.07
N LEU A 569 9.50 -28.26 2.05
CA LEU A 569 9.10 -29.41 2.87
C LEU A 569 9.75 -30.73 2.41
N LYS A 570 10.18 -30.84 1.14
CA LYS A 570 10.86 -32.04 0.61
C LYS A 570 12.30 -32.20 1.10
N ILE A 571 12.79 -31.23 1.86
CA ILE A 571 14.15 -31.19 2.41
C ILE A 571 14.16 -31.69 3.86
N LEU A 572 13.00 -31.99 4.47
CA LEU A 572 12.93 -32.58 5.81
C LEU A 572 13.39 -34.06 5.73
N PRO A 573 14.42 -34.49 6.49
CA PRO A 573 14.70 -35.92 6.60
C PRO A 573 13.50 -36.62 7.24
N GLY A 574 13.03 -37.69 6.61
CA GLY A 574 11.88 -38.47 7.06
C GLY A 574 12.16 -39.37 8.26
#